data_AF-A0A7W1VVF4-F1
#
_entry.id   AF-A0A7W1VVF4-F1
#
_cell.length_a   1.000
_cell.length_b   1.000
_cell.length_c   1.000
_cell.angle_alpha   90.00
_cell.angle_beta   90.00
_cell.angle_gamma   90.00
#
_symmetry.space_group_name_H-M   'P 1'
#
loop_
_entity.id
_entity.type
_entity.pdbx_description
1 polymer ?
#
loop_
_entity_poly.entity_id
_entity_poly.type
_entity_poly.pdbx_seq_one_letter_code
_entity_poly.pdbx_strand_id
1 'polypeptide(L)'
;MGAWSYRVKSWPDLARSAHYSSLNLANACGVSQRHLQRHFQQVYRLKLREWICELRLCDARHFLDGSRSIKQVAFLLGFKTSNHFNREFKRKFGVTPGKFAQSNPDINPQFHQVFPTLRTPYPQRNSDLGAFRY
;
A
#
# COMPACT_ATOMS: atom_id res chain seq x y z
N MET A 1 4.94 23.89 2.30
CA MET A 1 4.84 22.41 2.34
C MET A 1 6.01 21.86 3.14
N GLY A 2 5.79 20.88 4.02
CA GLY A 2 6.78 20.46 5.01
C GLY A 2 7.93 19.62 4.43
N ALA A 3 9.16 20.03 4.76
CA ALA A 3 10.43 19.38 4.45
C ALA A 3 10.50 17.86 4.79
N TRP A 4 9.72 17.37 5.74
CA TRP A 4 9.80 15.96 6.14
C TRP A 4 9.45 14.97 5.02
N SER A 5 8.60 15.36 4.06
CA SER A 5 8.13 14.44 3.02
C SER A 5 9.15 14.15 1.91
N TYR A 6 10.17 15.01 1.72
CA TYR A 6 11.20 14.78 0.69
C TYR A 6 12.20 13.68 1.07
N ARG A 7 12.30 13.31 2.35
CA ARG A 7 13.18 12.22 2.79
C ARG A 7 12.58 10.84 2.50
N VAL A 8 11.27 10.78 2.29
CA VAL A 8 10.57 9.52 2.01
C VAL A 8 10.74 9.19 0.53
N LYS A 9 11.72 8.33 0.24
CA LYS A 9 11.99 7.84 -1.13
C LYS A 9 10.82 7.01 -1.67
N SER A 10 10.24 6.16 -0.82
CA SER A 10 9.13 5.27 -1.16
C SER A 10 8.17 5.11 0.01
N TRP A 11 6.93 5.60 -0.14
CA TRP A 11 5.86 5.35 0.83
C TRP A 11 5.55 3.86 1.03
N PRO A 12 5.46 3.02 -0.03
CA PRO A 12 5.20 1.59 0.11
C PRO A 12 6.23 0.88 1.00
N ASP A 13 7.51 1.14 0.76
CA ASP A 13 8.60 0.48 1.51
C ASP A 13 8.66 0.94 2.96
N LEU A 14 8.43 2.23 3.20
CA LEU A 14 8.31 2.77 4.56
C LEU A 14 7.11 2.16 5.31
N ALA A 15 6.00 1.92 4.61
CA ALA A 15 4.82 1.29 5.22
C ALA A 15 5.08 -0.19 5.55
N ARG A 16 5.82 -0.91 4.71
CA ARG A 16 6.23 -2.29 4.96
C ARG A 16 7.16 -2.38 6.17
N SER A 17 8.18 -1.53 6.25
CA SER A 17 9.09 -1.48 7.41
C SER A 17 8.37 -1.05 8.70
N ALA A 18 7.33 -0.21 8.59
CA ALA A 18 6.49 0.22 9.70
C ALA A 18 5.41 -0.81 10.10
N HIS A 19 5.42 -2.02 9.53
CA HIS A 19 4.40 -3.06 9.71
C HIS A 19 2.97 -2.55 9.47
N TYR A 20 2.83 -1.67 8.47
CA TYR A 20 1.58 -1.03 8.08
C TYR A 20 0.87 -0.29 9.23
N SER A 21 1.59 0.15 10.26
CA SER A 21 1.03 0.95 11.34
C SER A 21 1.11 2.43 10.99
N SER A 22 -0.03 3.13 11.06
CA SER A 22 -0.09 4.57 10.81
C SER A 22 0.69 5.38 11.85
N LEU A 23 0.84 4.85 13.07
CA LEU A 23 1.65 5.46 14.12
C LEU A 23 3.15 5.30 13.83
N ASN A 24 3.58 4.09 13.45
CA ASN A 24 4.98 3.84 13.12
C ASN A 24 5.41 4.61 11.88
N LEU A 25 4.54 4.72 10.88
CA LEU A 25 4.76 5.57 9.71
C LEU A 25 4.95 7.04 10.07
N ALA A 26 4.15 7.56 11.00
CA ALA A 26 4.26 8.93 11.45
C ALA A 26 5.59 9.16 12.19
N ASN A 27 5.95 8.23 13.08
CA ASN A 27 7.22 8.25 13.80
C ASN A 27 8.43 8.17 12.86
N ALA A 28 8.37 7.30 11.85
CA ALA A 28 9.44 7.17 10.85
C ALA A 28 9.63 8.45 10.02
N CYS A 29 8.56 9.22 9.82
CA CYS A 29 8.60 10.54 9.19
C CYS A 29 8.93 11.69 10.15
N GLY A 30 9.05 11.42 11.46
CA GLY A 30 9.27 12.45 12.49
C GLY A 30 8.09 13.42 12.66
N VAL A 31 6.87 12.99 12.34
CA VAL A 31 5.66 13.82 12.43
C VAL A 31 4.58 13.14 13.26
N SER A 32 3.60 13.91 13.76
CA SER A 32 2.46 13.32 14.43
C SER A 32 1.51 12.62 13.44
N GLN A 33 0.81 11.58 13.90
CA GLN A 33 -0.15 10.82 13.09
C GLN A 33 -1.20 11.72 12.42
N ARG A 34 -1.69 12.75 13.14
CA ARG A 34 -2.65 13.73 12.62
C ARG A 34 -2.06 14.56 11.49
N HIS A 35 -0.78 14.92 11.58
CA HIS A 35 -0.08 15.68 10.54
C HIS A 35 0.07 14.83 9.27
N LEU A 36 0.47 13.57 9.44
CA LEU A 36 0.58 12.61 8.34
C LEU A 36 -0.78 12.36 7.66
N GLN A 37 -1.84 12.16 8.44
CA GLN A 37 -3.20 11.98 7.90
C GLN A 37 -3.66 13.18 7.07
N ARG A 38 -3.43 14.41 7.56
CA ARG A 38 -3.75 15.64 6.83
C ARG A 38 -2.96 15.75 5.53
N HIS A 39 -1.67 15.44 5.55
CA HIS A 39 -0.83 15.43 4.35
C HIS A 39 -1.37 14.45 3.31
N PHE A 40 -1.70 13.23 3.71
CA PHE A 40 -2.30 12.23 2.82
C PHE A 40 -3.63 12.70 2.23
N GLN A 41 -4.49 13.32 3.04
CA GLN A 41 -5.76 13.86 2.58
C GLN A 41 -5.61 15.08 1.66
N GLN A 42 -4.58 15.90 1.85
CA GLN A 42 -4.35 17.08 1.00
C GLN A 42 -3.68 16.72 -0.33
N VAL A 43 -2.69 15.84 -0.30
CA VAL A 43 -1.86 15.49 -1.46
C VAL A 43 -2.51 14.37 -2.29
N TYR A 44 -2.98 13.31 -1.63
CA TYR A 44 -3.52 12.12 -2.29
C TYR A 44 -5.05 12.08 -2.29
N ARG A 45 -5.72 13.04 -1.61
CA ARG A 45 -7.19 13.05 -1.42
C ARG A 45 -7.75 11.78 -0.78
N LEU A 46 -6.93 11.09 0.01
CA LEU A 46 -7.27 9.81 0.65
C LEU A 46 -6.96 9.83 2.14
N LYS A 47 -7.65 8.99 2.90
CA LYS A 47 -7.30 8.75 4.30
C LYS A 47 -6.08 7.85 4.35
N LEU A 48 -5.09 8.20 5.18
CA LEU A 48 -3.89 7.38 5.42
C LEU A 48 -4.22 5.91 5.71
N ARG A 49 -5.26 5.65 6.51
CA ARG A 49 -5.71 4.29 6.85
C ARG A 49 -6.20 3.51 5.62
N GLU A 50 -6.88 4.17 4.69
CA GLU A 50 -7.37 3.55 3.45
C GLU A 50 -6.20 3.19 2.55
N TRP A 51 -5.25 4.12 2.39
CA TRP A 51 -4.03 3.88 1.63
C TRP A 51 -3.19 2.72 2.19
N ILE A 52 -3.01 2.66 3.51
CA ILE A 52 -2.32 1.54 4.17
C ILE A 52 -3.07 0.22 3.93
N CYS A 53 -4.40 0.23 4.05
CA CYS A 53 -5.20 -0.97 3.77
C CYS A 53 -5.04 -1.42 2.31
N GLU A 54 -5.08 -0.49 1.35
CA GLU A 54 -4.88 -0.78 -0.07
C GLU A 54 -3.51 -1.40 -0.32
N LEU A 55 -2.46 -0.86 0.29
CA LEU A 55 -1.12 -1.40 0.17
C LEU A 55 -1.03 -2.83 0.74
N ARG A 56 -1.60 -3.06 1.93
CA ARG A 56 -1.67 -4.41 2.52
C ARG A 56 -2.36 -5.40 1.58
N LEU A 57 -3.45 -4.97 0.95
CA LEU A 57 -4.24 -5.79 0.02
C LEU A 57 -3.45 -6.07 -1.27
N CYS A 58 -2.65 -5.13 -1.75
CA CYS A 58 -1.76 -5.32 -2.89
C CYS A 58 -0.64 -6.33 -2.58
N ASP A 59 0.00 -6.19 -1.42
CA ASP A 59 1.02 -7.13 -0.98
C ASP A 59 0.40 -8.53 -0.72
N ALA A 60 -0.87 -8.59 -0.28
CA ALA A 60 -1.61 -9.84 -0.18
C ALA A 60 -1.68 -10.62 -1.49
N ARG A 61 -1.81 -9.92 -2.63
CA ARG A 61 -1.83 -10.54 -3.95
C ARG A 61 -0.56 -11.37 -4.20
N HIS A 62 0.59 -10.83 -3.83
CA HIS A 62 1.89 -11.50 -3.98
C HIS A 62 2.04 -12.72 -3.06
N PHE A 63 1.35 -12.71 -1.91
CA PHE A 63 1.34 -13.84 -0.99
C PHE A 63 0.26 -14.89 -1.29
N LEU A 64 -0.69 -14.58 -2.17
CA LEU A 64 -1.75 -15.47 -2.64
C LEU A 64 -1.32 -16.23 -3.91
N ASP A 65 -0.09 -16.78 -3.92
CA ASP A 65 0.47 -17.57 -5.04
C ASP A 65 0.06 -19.06 -4.99
N GLY A 66 -0.83 -19.44 -4.06
CA GLY A 66 -1.27 -20.81 -3.84
C GLY A 66 -0.45 -21.59 -2.80
N SER A 67 0.72 -21.10 -2.38
CA SER A 67 1.56 -21.78 -1.37
C SER A 67 1.12 -21.57 0.08
N ARG A 68 0.37 -20.49 0.37
CA ARG A 68 -0.01 -20.08 1.73
C ARG A 68 -1.51 -20.07 1.91
N SER A 69 -1.96 -20.48 3.10
CA SER A 69 -3.38 -20.39 3.44
C SER A 69 -3.82 -18.93 3.59
N ILE A 70 -5.07 -18.63 3.22
CA ILE A 70 -5.67 -17.29 3.35
C ILE A 70 -5.57 -16.76 4.79
N LYS A 71 -5.67 -17.65 5.79
CA LYS A 71 -5.52 -17.30 7.21
C LYS A 71 -4.10 -16.84 7.53
N GLN A 72 -3.08 -17.54 7.04
CA GLN A 72 -1.69 -17.14 7.21
C GLN A 72 -1.40 -15.81 6.52
N VAL A 73 -1.88 -15.62 5.29
CA VAL A 73 -1.73 -14.35 4.56
C VAL A 73 -2.37 -13.19 5.32
N ALA A 74 -3.60 -13.38 5.85
CA ALA A 74 -4.27 -12.36 6.66
C ALA A 74 -3.45 -11.99 7.91
N PHE A 75 -2.89 -12.98 8.61
CA PHE A 75 -2.09 -12.74 9.81
C PHE A 75 -0.76 -12.04 9.49
N LEU A 76 -0.07 -12.45 8.43
CA LEU A 76 1.17 -11.83 7.96
C LEU A 76 1.01 -10.34 7.62
N LEU A 77 -0.16 -9.95 7.11
CA LEU A 77 -0.50 -8.58 6.76
C LEU A 77 -1.06 -7.76 7.95
N GLY A 78 -1.05 -8.34 9.15
CA GLY A 78 -1.52 -7.69 10.37
C GLY A 78 -3.03 -7.50 10.43
N PHE A 79 -3.82 -8.37 9.78
CA PHE A 79 -5.26 -8.44 10.02
C PHE A 79 -5.55 -9.27 11.27
N LYS A 80 -6.45 -8.77 12.13
CA LYS A 80 -6.89 -9.50 13.33
C LYS A 80 -7.61 -10.80 12.99
N THR A 81 -8.36 -10.82 11.89
CA THR A 81 -9.15 -12.00 11.48
C THR A 81 -9.15 -12.14 9.96
N SER A 82 -9.19 -13.40 9.49
CA SER A 82 -9.35 -13.73 8.07
C SER A 82 -10.67 -13.21 7.50
N ASN A 83 -11.72 -13.10 8.32
CA ASN A 83 -13.02 -12.59 7.89
C ASN A 83 -12.99 -11.09 7.58
N HIS A 84 -12.27 -10.31 8.39
CA HIS A 84 -12.03 -8.88 8.12
C HIS A 84 -11.22 -8.71 6.84
N PHE A 85 -10.16 -9.50 6.66
CA PHE A 85 -9.37 -9.52 5.44
C PHE A 85 -10.22 -9.85 4.21
N ASN A 86 -11.02 -10.92 4.27
CA ASN A 86 -11.83 -11.37 3.14
C ASN A 86 -12.86 -10.30 2.70
N ARG A 87 -13.50 -9.63 3.66
CA ARG A 87 -14.43 -8.52 3.36
C ARG A 87 -13.72 -7.35 2.70
N GLU A 88 -12.58 -6.92 3.23
CA GLU A 88 -11.82 -5.81 2.67
C GLU A 88 -11.25 -6.15 1.28
N PHE A 89 -10.75 -7.37 1.12
CA PHE A 89 -10.23 -7.88 -0.15
C PHE A 89 -11.34 -7.96 -1.21
N LYS A 90 -12.50 -8.52 -0.87
CA LYS A 90 -13.66 -8.57 -1.76
C LYS A 90 -14.18 -7.17 -2.11
N ARG A 91 -14.22 -6.25 -1.15
CA ARG A 91 -14.65 -4.86 -1.39
C ARG A 91 -13.75 -4.17 -2.40
N LYS A 92 -12.46 -4.50 -2.40
CA LYS A 92 -11.46 -3.80 -3.22
C LYS A 92 -11.18 -4.46 -4.56
N PHE A 93 -11.12 -5.79 -4.61
CA PHE A 93 -10.86 -6.57 -5.81
C PHE A 93 -12.12 -7.17 -6.45
N GLY A 94 -13.28 -7.04 -5.82
CA GLY A 94 -14.55 -7.66 -6.26
C GLY A 94 -14.62 -9.17 -6.05
N VAL A 95 -13.48 -9.84 -5.85
CA VAL A 95 -13.36 -11.29 -5.69
C VAL A 95 -12.85 -11.67 -4.30
N THR A 96 -13.16 -12.86 -3.82
CA THR A 96 -12.61 -13.37 -2.56
C THR A 96 -11.16 -13.81 -2.76
N PRO A 97 -10.28 -13.71 -1.73
CA PRO A 97 -8.88 -14.09 -1.83
C PRO A 97 -8.70 -15.59 -2.16
N GLY A 98 -9.64 -16.44 -1.74
CA GLY A 98 -9.64 -17.87 -2.10
C GLY A 98 -9.94 -18.13 -3.57
N LYS A 99 -10.90 -17.39 -4.15
CA LYS A 99 -11.12 -17.45 -5.60
C LYS A 99 -9.94 -16.87 -6.36
N PHE A 100 -9.36 -15.78 -5.85
CA PHE A 100 -8.20 -15.13 -6.43
C PHE A 100 -6.98 -16.05 -6.49
N ALA A 101 -6.69 -16.81 -5.43
CA ALA A 101 -5.58 -17.77 -5.39
C ALA A 101 -5.78 -18.97 -6.33
N GLN A 102 -7.03 -19.33 -6.65
CA GLN A 102 -7.35 -20.41 -7.60
C GLN A 102 -7.45 -19.94 -9.05
N SER A 103 -7.83 -18.68 -9.27
CA SER A 103 -7.89 -18.08 -10.60
C SER A 103 -6.49 -17.64 -11.02
N ASN A 104 -6.01 -18.13 -12.17
CA ASN A 104 -4.74 -17.68 -12.73
C ASN A 104 -4.70 -16.13 -12.76
N PRO A 105 -3.70 -15.46 -12.16
CA PRO A 105 -3.69 -14.00 -11.93
C PRO A 105 -3.77 -13.13 -13.19
N ASP A 106 -3.65 -13.75 -14.37
CA ASP A 106 -3.73 -13.14 -15.70
C ASP A 106 -5.17 -12.97 -16.25
N ILE A 107 -6.17 -13.63 -15.66
CA ILE A 107 -7.51 -13.78 -16.29
C ILE A 107 -8.47 -12.59 -16.06
N ASN A 108 -8.16 -11.62 -15.18
CA ASN A 108 -9.15 -10.57 -14.85
C ASN A 108 -8.68 -9.14 -15.25
N PRO A 109 -9.25 -8.57 -16.34
CA PRO A 109 -8.77 -7.30 -16.92
C PRO A 109 -9.11 -6.04 -16.12
N GLN A 110 -9.84 -6.13 -14.99
CA GLN A 110 -10.20 -4.96 -14.17
C GLN A 110 -9.07 -4.51 -13.22
N PHE A 111 -7.94 -5.22 -13.17
CA PHE A 111 -6.87 -4.96 -12.20
C PHE A 111 -6.00 -3.73 -12.51
N HIS A 112 -5.96 -3.25 -13.75
CA HIS A 112 -5.12 -2.12 -14.15
C HIS A 112 -5.62 -0.74 -13.68
N GLN A 113 -6.80 -0.63 -13.07
CA GLN A 113 -7.41 0.66 -12.71
C GLN A 113 -7.57 0.91 -11.19
N VAL A 114 -7.22 -0.04 -10.33
CA VAL A 114 -7.52 0.07 -8.89
C VAL A 114 -6.48 0.82 -8.05
N PHE A 115 -5.36 1.27 -8.64
CA PHE A 115 -4.29 1.98 -7.90
C PHE A 115 -3.85 3.32 -8.50
N PRO A 116 -4.76 4.29 -8.76
CA PRO A 116 -4.34 5.65 -9.09
C PRO A 116 -3.60 6.34 -7.93
N THR A 117 -3.66 5.76 -6.72
CA THR A 117 -3.26 6.33 -5.43
C THR A 117 -1.84 5.95 -4.99
N LEU A 118 -1.30 4.85 -5.53
CA LEU A 118 0.11 4.45 -5.37
C LEU A 118 1.02 5.12 -6.40
N ARG A 119 0.44 5.79 -7.40
CA ARG A 119 1.17 6.73 -8.25
C ARG A 119 1.63 7.87 -7.36
N THR A 120 2.91 7.85 -6.99
CA THR A 120 3.51 8.95 -6.23
C THR A 120 3.20 10.25 -6.97
N PRO A 121 2.46 11.22 -6.37
CA PRO A 121 2.29 12.55 -6.93
C PRO A 121 3.59 13.35 -6.82
N TYR A 122 4.58 12.81 -6.10
CA TYR A 122 5.95 13.25 -6.25
C TYR A 122 6.40 12.90 -7.66
N PRO A 123 6.91 13.87 -8.44
CA PRO A 123 7.54 13.56 -9.70
C PRO A 123 8.56 12.47 -9.40
N GLN A 124 8.34 11.28 -9.97
CA GLN A 124 9.42 10.33 -10.13
C GLN A 124 10.49 11.16 -10.82
N ARG A 125 11.58 11.46 -10.10
CA ARG A 125 12.78 12.00 -10.70
C ARG A 125 13.26 10.86 -11.59
N ASN A 126 12.65 10.72 -12.78
CA ASN A 126 13.19 9.98 -13.88
C ASN A 126 14.61 10.48 -13.99
N SER A 127 15.55 9.63 -13.62
CA SER A 127 16.80 9.39 -14.31
C SER A 127 17.31 10.55 -15.17
N ASP A 128 17.46 11.73 -14.58
CA ASP A 128 18.33 12.79 -15.06
C ASP A 128 19.52 12.88 -14.08
N LEU A 129 20.09 11.69 -13.82
CA LEU A 129 21.53 11.57 -13.61
C LEU A 129 22.16 11.58 -15.00
N GLY A 130 22.01 12.72 -15.67
CA GLY A 130 22.37 12.96 -17.06
C GLY A 130 22.91 14.37 -17.27
N ALA A 131 23.51 14.98 -16.24
CA ALA A 131 24.36 16.14 -16.43
C ALA A 131 25.52 16.12 -15.42
N PHE A 132 26.67 15.66 -15.92
CA PHE A 132 27.98 16.34 -15.89
C PHE A 132 28.17 17.43 -14.81
N ARG A 133 29.31 17.61 -14.15
CA ARG A 133 30.64 16.98 -14.03
C ARG A 133 31.34 17.92 -13.02
N TYR A 134 32.19 17.37 -12.16
CA TYR A 134 33.15 18.06 -11.26
C TYR A 134 32.59 19.02 -10.21
#